data_AF-A0A538HYD5-F1
#
_entry.id   AF-A0A538HYD5-F1
#
_cell.length_a   1.000
_cell.length_b   1.000
_cell.length_c   1.000
_cell.angle_alpha   90.00
_cell.angle_beta   90.00
_cell.angle_gamma   90.00
#
_symmetry.space_group_name_H-M   'P 1'
#
loop_
_entity.id
_entity.type
_entity.pdbx_description
1 polymer ?
#
loop_
_entity_poly.entity_id
_entity_poly.type
_entity_poly.pdbx_seq_one_letter_code
_entity_poly.pdbx_strand_id
1 'polypeptide(L)'
;MRGGFRAPRRFIGWQTFFDFGDGQVKRNKRIDTHISTPLFTLPLGAIASHDAPTVLAQRNLLRQLTWSMPSGQATARAMDQAALGNKDLSELKAYGFDKSTPLWYYALKEAQVMADGLHLGPVAGQIVAEVLIGLLQTDPNGYLVVQPSWTPTLGLGGTFKMTDFLTYAGVDPATRRSQQPSFA
;
A
#
# COMPACT_ATOMS: atom_id res chain seq x y z
N MET A 1 4.67 12.73 -13.24
CA MET A 1 3.57 13.65 -12.88
C MET A 1 4.13 15.07 -12.86
N ARG A 2 3.67 15.96 -13.75
CA ARG A 2 4.09 17.37 -13.71
C ARG A 2 3.32 18.05 -12.58
N GLY A 3 4.03 18.51 -11.55
CA GLY A 3 3.49 19.23 -10.40
C GLY A 3 3.00 20.62 -10.79
N GLY A 4 1.81 20.70 -11.38
CA GLY A 4 1.10 21.96 -11.62
C GLY A 4 0.18 22.32 -10.45
N PHE A 5 0.00 23.62 -10.21
CA PHE A 5 -0.96 24.14 -9.23
C PHE A 5 -2.38 23.72 -9.61
N ARG A 6 -3.12 23.10 -8.67
CA ARG A 6 -4.49 22.67 -8.93
C ARG A 6 -5.39 23.89 -9.08
N ALA A 7 -6.27 23.88 -10.08
CA ALA A 7 -7.36 24.85 -10.15
C ALA A 7 -8.19 24.77 -8.85
N PRO A 8 -8.71 25.90 -8.31
CA PRO A 8 -9.43 25.93 -7.03
C PRO A 8 -10.55 24.89 -6.88
N ARG A 9 -11.18 24.52 -8.00
CA ARG A 9 -12.23 23.48 -8.09
C ARG A 9 -11.75 22.02 -8.01
N ARG A 10 -10.45 21.77 -8.03
CA ARG A 10 -9.88 20.41 -7.99
C ARG A 10 -9.32 20.11 -6.59
N PHE A 11 -10.20 19.96 -5.60
CA PHE A 11 -9.80 19.53 -4.27
C PHE A 11 -9.76 17.99 -4.16
N ILE A 12 -9.10 17.48 -3.12
CA ILE A 12 -9.15 16.05 -2.78
C ILE A 12 -10.31 15.89 -1.79
N GLY A 13 -11.24 14.98 -2.08
CA GLY A 13 -12.28 14.61 -1.12
C GLY A 13 -11.70 13.74 -0.01
N TRP A 14 -11.00 14.33 0.95
CA TRP A 14 -10.28 13.57 1.98
C TRP A 14 -11.17 12.63 2.79
N GLN A 15 -12.46 12.95 2.94
CA GLN A 15 -13.45 12.07 3.58
C GLN A 15 -13.72 10.75 2.86
N THR A 16 -13.31 10.63 1.59
CA THR A 16 -13.35 9.33 0.92
C THR A 16 -12.16 8.45 1.31
N PHE A 17 -11.10 9.01 1.89
CA PHE A 17 -9.86 8.31 2.26
C PHE A 17 -9.74 8.08 3.77
N PHE A 18 -10.18 9.06 4.58
CA PHE A 18 -10.08 9.02 6.04
C PHE A 18 -11.46 9.16 6.68
N ASP A 19 -11.66 8.49 7.81
CA ASP A 19 -12.93 8.46 8.51
C ASP A 19 -13.13 9.68 9.41
N PHE A 20 -13.98 10.60 8.97
CA PHE A 20 -14.40 11.77 9.76
C PHE A 20 -15.73 11.52 10.50
N GLY A 21 -16.25 10.28 10.52
CA GLY A 21 -17.54 9.94 11.12
C GLY A 21 -18.76 10.36 10.29
N ASP A 22 -18.56 10.76 9.03
CA ASP A 22 -19.61 11.23 8.11
C ASP A 22 -20.15 10.13 7.17
N GLY A 23 -19.63 8.90 7.32
CA GLY A 23 -20.01 7.74 6.51
C GLY A 23 -19.55 7.81 5.04
N GLN A 24 -18.67 8.74 4.67
CA GLN A 24 -18.24 8.93 3.27
C GLN A 24 -17.02 8.11 2.85
N VAL A 25 -16.38 7.41 3.78
CA VAL A 25 -15.18 6.61 3.52
C VAL A 25 -15.42 5.58 2.43
N LYS A 26 -14.54 5.58 1.43
CA LYS A 26 -14.53 4.57 0.36
C LYS A 26 -13.42 3.58 0.66
N ARG A 27 -13.82 2.38 1.11
CA ARG A 27 -12.87 1.31 1.40
C ARG A 27 -12.14 0.89 0.11
N ASN A 28 -10.85 0.62 0.25
CA ASN A 28 -10.04 0.07 -0.83
C ASN A 28 -10.51 -1.35 -1.18
N LYS A 29 -10.13 -1.82 -2.37
CA LYS A 29 -10.28 -3.23 -2.73
C LYS A 29 -9.47 -4.12 -1.78
N ARG A 30 -9.91 -5.37 -1.64
CA ARG A 30 -9.15 -6.40 -0.93
C ARG A 30 -7.81 -6.64 -1.63
N ILE A 31 -6.81 -7.02 -0.84
CA ILE A 31 -5.51 -7.49 -1.33
C ILE A 31 -5.69 -8.97 -1.68
N ASP A 32 -5.84 -9.24 -2.96
CA ASP A 32 -6.02 -10.59 -3.48
C ASP A 32 -5.37 -10.77 -4.86
N THR A 33 -5.51 -11.97 -5.44
CA THR A 33 -4.93 -12.28 -6.75
C THR A 33 -5.72 -11.70 -7.94
N HIS A 34 -6.81 -10.97 -7.69
CA HIS A 34 -7.64 -10.32 -8.70
C HIS A 34 -7.33 -8.83 -8.80
N ILE A 35 -6.55 -8.45 -9.81
CA ILE A 35 -6.22 -7.05 -10.07
C ILE A 35 -7.26 -6.38 -10.97
N SER A 36 -7.41 -5.06 -10.81
CA SER A 36 -8.39 -4.28 -11.59
C SER A 36 -8.03 -4.25 -13.08
N THR A 37 -9.03 -4.30 -13.97
CA THR A 37 -8.87 -4.28 -15.43
C THR A 37 -7.92 -3.19 -15.96
N PRO A 38 -7.94 -1.93 -15.44
CA PRO A 38 -6.98 -0.91 -15.88
C PRO A 38 -5.50 -1.28 -15.68
N LEU A 39 -5.19 -2.21 -14.76
CA LEU A 39 -3.83 -2.68 -14.51
C LEU A 39 -3.32 -3.68 -15.55
N PHE A 40 -4.18 -4.12 -16.48
CA PHE A 40 -3.78 -4.89 -17.67
C PHE A 40 -3.39 -3.98 -18.85
N THR A 41 -3.77 -2.71 -18.81
CA THR A 41 -3.51 -1.74 -19.90
C THR A 41 -2.97 -0.44 -19.32
N LEU A 42 -1.77 -0.52 -18.72
CA LEU A 42 -1.10 0.66 -18.18
C LEU A 42 -0.77 1.66 -19.29
N PRO A 43 -1.05 2.97 -19.10
CA PRO A 43 -0.62 3.99 -20.05
C PRO A 43 0.90 4.00 -20.21
N LEU A 44 1.43 4.06 -21.44
CA LEU A 44 2.89 4.07 -21.69
C LEU A 44 3.60 5.24 -21.01
N GLY A 45 2.93 6.39 -20.83
CA GLY A 45 3.48 7.52 -20.08
C GLY A 45 3.65 7.28 -18.58
N ALA A 46 3.03 6.24 -18.02
CA ALA A 46 3.23 5.80 -16.63
C ALA A 46 4.35 4.75 -16.50
N ILE A 47 4.91 4.29 -17.62
CA ILE A 47 5.99 3.31 -17.68
C ILE A 47 7.29 4.05 -17.94
N ALA A 48 8.28 3.93 -17.06
CA ALA A 48 9.55 4.65 -17.18
C ALA A 48 10.31 4.36 -18.48
N SER A 49 10.23 3.12 -18.99
CA SER A 49 10.83 2.74 -20.27
C SER A 49 10.00 3.14 -21.48
N HIS A 50 8.75 3.58 -21.29
CA HIS A 50 7.76 3.82 -22.36
C HIS A 50 7.44 2.60 -23.25
N ASP A 51 7.93 1.41 -22.89
CA ASP A 51 7.81 0.18 -23.67
C ASP A 51 6.93 -0.88 -22.98
N ALA A 52 6.45 -1.81 -23.79
CA ALA A 52 5.76 -3.03 -23.36
C ALA A 52 6.62 -3.87 -22.37
N PRO A 53 6.00 -4.76 -21.57
CA PRO A 53 4.55 -5.02 -21.48
C PRO A 53 3.80 -3.97 -20.67
N THR A 54 2.53 -3.73 -21.03
CA THR A 54 1.62 -2.80 -20.34
C THR A 54 0.81 -3.44 -19.21
N VAL A 55 0.98 -4.75 -18.99
CA VAL A 55 0.29 -5.49 -17.91
C VAL A 55 1.12 -5.42 -16.63
N LEU A 56 0.56 -4.86 -15.55
CA LEU A 56 1.26 -4.71 -14.27
C LEU A 56 1.80 -6.04 -13.73
N ALA A 57 0.96 -7.09 -13.73
CA ALA A 57 1.36 -8.41 -13.24
C ALA A 57 2.56 -8.97 -14.01
N GLN A 58 2.54 -8.88 -15.35
CA GLN A 58 3.66 -9.32 -16.17
C GLN A 58 4.94 -8.53 -15.85
N ARG A 59 4.84 -7.20 -15.69
CA ARG A 59 5.99 -6.38 -15.32
C ARG A 59 6.54 -6.73 -13.94
N ASN A 60 5.68 -7.03 -12.97
CA ASN A 60 6.11 -7.43 -11.64
C ASN A 60 6.84 -8.77 -11.70
N LEU A 61 6.26 -9.78 -12.36
CA LEU A 61 6.89 -11.10 -12.51
C LEU A 61 8.24 -11.03 -13.26
N LEU A 62 8.32 -10.26 -14.34
CA LEU A 62 9.58 -10.04 -15.07
C LEU A 62 10.62 -9.34 -14.19
N ARG A 63 10.22 -8.34 -13.39
CA ARG A 63 11.16 -7.68 -12.46
C ARG A 63 11.69 -8.65 -11.41
N GLN A 64 10.84 -9.53 -10.89
CA GLN A 64 11.29 -10.56 -9.95
C GLN A 64 12.31 -11.49 -10.57
N LEU A 65 12.12 -11.88 -11.83
CA LEU A 65 13.09 -12.66 -12.58
C LEU A 65 14.40 -11.88 -12.79
N THR A 66 14.32 -10.61 -13.23
CA THR A 66 15.50 -9.76 -13.46
C THR A 66 16.37 -9.60 -12.21
N TRP A 67 15.74 -9.56 -11.03
CA TRP A 67 16.45 -9.41 -9.75
C TRP A 67 16.68 -10.74 -9.03
N SER A 68 16.42 -11.87 -9.71
CA SER A 68 16.58 -13.21 -9.16
C SER A 68 15.94 -13.36 -7.77
N MET A 69 14.75 -12.77 -7.60
CA MET A 69 14.09 -12.76 -6.30
C MET A 69 13.73 -14.18 -5.87
N PRO A 70 13.88 -14.53 -4.58
CA PRO A 70 13.42 -15.80 -4.06
C PRO A 70 11.91 -15.96 -4.22
N SER A 71 11.44 -17.21 -4.25
CA SER A 71 10.01 -17.52 -4.21
C SER A 71 9.43 -17.22 -2.83
N GLY A 72 8.11 -17.02 -2.76
CA GLY A 72 7.43 -16.76 -1.50
C GLY A 72 7.65 -17.83 -0.45
N GLN A 73 7.65 -19.12 -0.84
CA GLN A 73 7.94 -20.23 0.07
C GLN A 73 9.40 -20.21 0.56
N ALA A 74 10.36 -19.83 -0.30
CA ALA A 74 11.76 -19.71 0.09
C ALA A 74 11.98 -18.54 1.05
N THR A 75 11.35 -17.39 0.77
CA THR A 75 11.35 -16.23 1.64
C THR A 75 10.70 -16.54 2.99
N ALA A 76 9.55 -17.21 3.01
CA ALA A 76 8.88 -17.63 4.23
C ALA A 76 9.81 -18.47 5.12
N ARG A 77 10.49 -19.47 4.55
CA ARG A 77 11.47 -20.29 5.28
C ARG A 77 12.65 -19.49 5.80
N ALA A 78 13.18 -18.56 5.00
CA ALA A 78 14.30 -17.72 5.43
C ALA A 78 13.92 -16.73 6.55
N MET A 79 12.63 -16.44 6.71
CA MET A 79 12.08 -15.56 7.75
C MET A 79 11.44 -16.33 8.91
N ASP A 80 11.61 -17.65 8.96
CA ASP A 80 10.97 -18.54 9.95
C ASP A 80 9.43 -18.41 10.01
N GLN A 81 8.80 -18.09 8.87
CA GLN A 81 7.36 -17.99 8.71
C GLN A 81 6.78 -19.28 8.11
N ALA A 82 5.53 -19.59 8.49
CA ALA A 82 4.80 -20.70 7.90
C ALA A 82 4.49 -20.40 6.42
N ALA A 83 5.03 -21.21 5.50
CA ALA A 83 4.75 -21.08 4.09
C ALA A 83 3.30 -21.51 3.76
N LEU A 84 2.68 -20.86 2.76
CA LEU A 84 1.39 -21.27 2.22
C LEU A 84 1.44 -22.72 1.74
N GLY A 85 0.38 -23.48 2.02
CA GLY A 85 0.30 -24.88 1.66
C GLY A 85 0.04 -25.09 0.17
N ASN A 86 0.37 -26.27 -0.35
CA ASN A 86 0.13 -26.63 -1.75
C ASN A 86 -1.34 -26.50 -2.17
N LYS A 87 -2.28 -26.72 -1.24
CA LYS A 87 -3.72 -26.55 -1.48
C LYS A 87 -4.07 -25.10 -1.83
N ASP A 88 -3.42 -24.16 -1.15
CA ASP A 88 -3.67 -22.73 -1.29
C ASP A 88 -3.10 -22.23 -2.61
N LEU A 89 -2.15 -22.94 -3.22
CA LEU A 89 -1.47 -22.56 -4.47
C LEU A 89 -1.80 -23.49 -5.64
N SER A 90 -2.86 -24.28 -5.51
CA SER A 90 -3.21 -25.33 -6.47
C SER A 90 -3.48 -24.80 -7.87
N GLU A 91 -3.95 -23.55 -8.01
CA GLU A 91 -4.16 -22.90 -9.30
C GLU A 91 -2.85 -22.68 -10.10
N LEU A 92 -1.72 -22.67 -9.41
CA LEU A 92 -0.41 -22.47 -10.02
C LEU A 92 0.26 -23.78 -10.48
N LYS A 93 -0.33 -24.93 -10.10
CA LYS A 93 0.24 -26.26 -10.36
C LYS A 93 0.42 -26.55 -11.85
N ALA A 94 -0.50 -26.08 -12.68
CA ALA A 94 -0.41 -26.23 -14.15
C ALA A 94 0.84 -25.55 -14.75
N TYR A 95 1.40 -24.58 -14.04
CA TYR A 95 2.58 -23.82 -14.44
C TYR A 95 3.85 -24.23 -13.67
N GLY A 96 3.75 -25.20 -12.76
CA GLY A 96 4.86 -25.62 -11.89
C GLY A 96 5.27 -24.59 -10.83
N PHE A 97 4.45 -23.55 -10.60
CA PHE A 97 4.73 -22.48 -9.63
C PHE A 97 4.12 -22.72 -8.25
N ASP A 98 3.41 -23.83 -8.03
CA ASP A 98 2.84 -24.20 -6.72
C ASP A 98 3.92 -24.48 -5.66
N LYS A 99 5.13 -24.87 -6.08
CA LYS A 99 6.27 -25.16 -5.19
C LYS A 99 7.29 -24.02 -5.09
N SER A 100 7.27 -23.09 -6.04
CA SER A 100 8.18 -21.96 -6.12
C SER A 100 7.44 -20.77 -6.72
N THR A 101 6.54 -20.20 -5.92
CA THR A 101 5.64 -19.14 -6.35
C THR A 101 6.38 -17.80 -6.38
N PRO A 102 6.30 -17.02 -7.47
CA PRO A 102 6.86 -15.67 -7.50
C PRO A 102 6.38 -14.84 -6.30
N LEU A 103 7.30 -14.23 -5.57
CA LEU A 103 7.03 -13.60 -4.26
C LEU A 103 5.90 -12.55 -4.32
N TRP A 104 5.72 -11.86 -5.45
CA TRP A 104 4.66 -10.86 -5.59
C TRP A 104 3.28 -11.50 -5.62
N TYR A 105 3.10 -12.58 -6.39
CA TYR A 105 1.86 -13.34 -6.39
C TYR A 105 1.63 -13.96 -5.01
N TYR A 106 2.67 -14.54 -4.42
CA TYR A 106 2.60 -15.14 -3.10
C TYR A 106 2.09 -14.15 -2.06
N ALA A 107 2.61 -12.91 -2.03
CA ALA A 107 2.17 -11.87 -1.11
C ALA A 107 0.68 -11.53 -1.24
N LEU A 108 0.16 -11.45 -2.47
CA LEU A 108 -1.27 -11.23 -2.72
C LEU A 108 -2.11 -12.41 -2.25
N LYS A 109 -1.67 -13.64 -2.57
CA LYS A 109 -2.38 -14.85 -2.17
C LYS A 109 -2.37 -15.05 -0.67
N GLU A 110 -1.25 -14.75 -0.02
CA GLU A 110 -1.07 -14.81 1.44
C GLU A 110 -2.02 -13.87 2.15
N ALA A 111 -2.11 -12.61 1.69
CA ALA A 111 -3.08 -11.65 2.20
C ALA A 111 -4.52 -12.17 2.03
N GLN A 112 -4.85 -12.69 0.84
CA GLN A 112 -6.19 -13.21 0.55
C GLN A 112 -6.59 -14.36 1.49
N VAL A 113 -5.71 -15.34 1.69
CA VAL A 113 -6.06 -16.56 2.43
C VAL A 113 -5.91 -16.43 3.94
N MET A 114 -4.98 -15.61 4.43
CA MET A 114 -4.69 -15.50 5.86
C MET A 114 -5.33 -14.29 6.53
N ALA A 115 -5.67 -13.25 5.76
CA ALA A 115 -6.16 -11.98 6.28
C ALA A 115 -7.44 -11.49 5.58
N ASP A 116 -8.13 -12.36 4.82
CA ASP A 116 -9.30 -11.98 3.99
C ASP A 116 -8.97 -10.79 3.05
N GLY A 117 -7.70 -10.61 2.69
CA GLY A 117 -7.21 -9.46 1.92
C GLY A 117 -7.39 -8.10 2.61
N LEU A 118 -7.60 -8.05 3.92
CA LEU A 118 -7.74 -6.80 4.69
C LEU A 118 -6.39 -6.17 5.02
N HIS A 119 -5.34 -6.98 5.12
CA HIS A 119 -3.95 -6.55 5.31
C HIS A 119 -2.98 -7.58 4.71
N LEU A 120 -1.69 -7.22 4.67
CA LEU A 120 -0.64 -8.14 4.23
C LEU A 120 -0.55 -9.34 5.17
N GLY A 121 -0.20 -10.50 4.61
CA GLY A 121 0.09 -11.71 5.39
C GLY A 121 1.45 -11.65 6.08
N PRO A 122 1.83 -12.71 6.81
CA PRO A 122 3.04 -12.72 7.64
C PRO A 122 4.32 -12.38 6.87
N VAL A 123 4.57 -12.99 5.71
CA VAL A 123 5.79 -12.75 4.93
C VAL A 123 5.80 -11.34 4.37
N ALA A 124 4.76 -10.95 3.64
CA ALA A 124 4.71 -9.64 3.00
C ALA A 124 4.66 -8.49 4.02
N GLY A 125 3.94 -8.70 5.12
CA GLY A 125 3.80 -7.76 6.22
C GLY A 125 5.13 -7.56 6.95
N GLN A 126 5.86 -8.63 7.25
CA GLN A 126 7.17 -8.53 7.91
C GLN A 126 8.20 -7.84 7.01
N ILE A 127 8.24 -8.13 5.70
CA ILE A 127 9.13 -7.40 4.75
C ILE A 127 8.86 -5.88 4.83
N VAL A 128 7.60 -5.46 4.77
CA VAL A 128 7.25 -4.04 4.80
C VAL A 128 7.54 -3.43 6.17
N ALA A 129 7.21 -4.12 7.25
CA ALA A 129 7.41 -3.64 8.61
C ALA A 129 8.91 -3.46 8.93
N GLU A 130 9.75 -4.44 8.62
CA GLU A 130 11.19 -4.37 8.87
C GLU A 130 11.86 -3.25 8.07
N VAL A 131 11.44 -3.02 6.82
CA VAL A 131 11.93 -1.87 6.04
C VAL A 131 11.56 -0.55 6.70
N LEU A 132 10.30 -0.38 7.11
CA LEU A 132 9.86 0.87 7.76
C LEU A 132 10.54 1.09 9.11
N ILE A 133 10.65 0.05 9.95
CA ILE A 133 11.32 0.12 11.25
C ILE A 133 12.82 0.42 11.05
N GLY A 134 13.46 -0.26 10.11
CA GLY A 134 14.87 -0.03 9.78
C GLY A 134 15.11 1.42 9.35
N LEU A 135 14.28 1.96 8.46
CA LEU A 135 14.37 3.37 8.05
C LEU A 135 14.24 4.33 9.25
N LEU A 136 13.28 4.08 10.14
CA LEU A 136 13.05 4.92 11.32
C LEU A 136 14.21 4.85 12.34
N GLN A 137 14.83 3.68 12.51
CA GLN A 137 15.92 3.46 13.47
C GLN A 137 17.28 3.95 12.95
N THR A 138 17.47 3.96 11.63
CA THR A 138 18.76 4.26 11.00
C THR A 138 18.87 5.69 10.49
N ASP A 139 17.78 6.47 10.51
CA ASP A 139 17.83 7.90 10.17
C ASP A 139 18.38 8.73 11.36
N PRO A 140 19.61 9.25 11.27
CA PRO A 140 20.20 10.05 12.34
C PRO A 140 19.49 11.38 12.58
N ASN A 141 18.71 11.86 11.61
CA ASN A 141 17.93 13.09 11.71
C ASN A 141 16.47 12.82 12.08
N GLY A 142 16.09 11.56 12.25
CA GLY A 142 14.72 11.16 12.58
C GLY A 142 14.32 11.59 13.99
N TYR A 143 13.03 11.83 14.20
CA TYR A 143 12.49 12.22 15.52
C TYR A 143 12.83 11.22 16.62
N LEU A 144 12.88 9.91 16.31
CA LEU A 144 13.25 8.89 17.29
C LEU A 144 14.69 9.03 17.81
N VAL A 145 15.57 9.68 17.05
CA VAL A 145 16.98 9.90 17.42
C VAL A 145 17.15 11.30 17.99
N VAL A 146 16.70 12.33 17.27
CA VAL A 146 16.95 13.75 17.61
C VAL A 146 16.08 14.23 18.77
N GLN A 147 14.86 13.71 18.90
CA GLN A 147 13.94 14.10 19.97
C GLN A 147 13.09 12.91 20.46
N PRO A 148 13.68 11.95 21.19
CA PRO A 148 13.03 10.67 21.51
C PRO A 148 11.76 10.78 22.37
N SER A 149 11.62 11.87 23.13
CA SER A 149 10.44 12.18 23.93
C SER A 149 9.40 13.05 23.20
N TRP A 150 9.62 13.35 21.92
CA TRP A 150 8.67 14.13 21.13
C TRP A 150 7.32 13.43 21.04
N THR A 151 6.25 14.21 21.20
CA THR A 151 4.89 13.76 20.98
C THR A 151 4.16 14.77 20.07
N PRO A 152 3.24 14.30 19.20
CA PRO A 152 2.46 15.21 18.37
C PRO A 152 1.60 16.15 19.23
N THR A 153 1.65 17.45 18.94
CA THR A 153 0.88 18.49 19.67
C THR A 153 -0.48 18.77 19.06
N LEU A 154 -0.72 18.32 17.83
CA LEU A 154 -1.96 18.56 17.07
C LEU A 154 -3.06 17.52 17.36
N GLY A 155 -2.78 16.53 18.21
CA GLY A 155 -3.70 15.43 18.52
C GLY A 155 -4.64 15.72 19.70
N LEU A 156 -5.82 15.10 19.71
CA LEU A 156 -6.74 15.14 20.85
C LEU A 156 -6.47 13.97 21.81
N GLY A 157 -6.47 14.26 23.12
CA GLY A 157 -6.35 13.23 24.16
C GLY A 157 -5.03 12.45 24.15
N GLY A 158 -3.93 13.05 23.67
CA GLY A 158 -2.63 12.39 23.56
C GLY A 158 -2.48 11.44 22.37
N THR A 159 -3.46 11.40 21.46
CA THR A 159 -3.39 10.63 20.20
C THR A 159 -3.45 11.56 19.00
N PHE A 160 -2.70 11.25 17.95
CA PHE A 160 -2.69 12.02 16.71
C PHE A 160 -3.05 11.12 15.53
N LYS A 161 -4.07 11.53 14.78
CA LYS A 161 -4.58 10.85 13.59
C LYS A 161 -4.43 11.75 12.37
N MET A 162 -4.45 11.13 11.19
CA MET A 162 -4.47 11.87 9.92
C MET A 162 -5.66 12.84 9.82
N THR A 163 -6.80 12.53 10.45
CA THR A 163 -7.95 13.43 10.52
C THR A 163 -7.63 14.72 11.27
N ASP A 164 -6.84 14.66 12.34
CA ASP A 164 -6.44 15.84 13.12
C ASP A 164 -5.55 16.76 12.28
N PHE A 165 -4.60 16.17 11.54
CA PHE A 165 -3.75 16.90 10.60
C PHE A 165 -4.56 17.60 9.51
N LEU A 166 -5.53 16.91 8.92
CA LEU A 166 -6.36 17.46 7.84
C LEU A 166 -7.31 18.56 8.34
N THR A 167 -7.81 18.43 9.58
CA THR A 167 -8.59 19.48 10.25
C THR A 167 -7.72 20.70 10.54
N TYR A 168 -6.53 20.51 11.10
CA TYR A 168 -5.58 21.60 11.33
C TYR A 168 -5.22 22.34 10.03
N ALA A 169 -5.03 21.60 8.93
CA ALA A 169 -4.76 22.17 7.62
C ALA A 169 -5.99 22.83 6.94
N GLY A 170 -7.18 22.77 7.55
CA GLY A 170 -8.40 23.38 7.01
C GLY A 170 -8.96 22.69 5.76
N VAL A 171 -8.62 21.41 5.55
CA VAL A 171 -9.03 20.65 4.35
C VAL A 171 -10.00 19.50 4.67
N ASP A 172 -10.40 19.36 5.93
CA ASP A 172 -11.46 18.44 6.33
C ASP A 172 -12.85 18.90 5.81
N PRO A 173 -13.85 18.02 5.82
CA PRO A 173 -15.18 18.34 5.29
C PRO A 173 -15.89 19.52 5.94
N ALA A 174 -15.72 19.72 7.25
CA ALA A 174 -16.43 20.75 7.99
C ALA A 174 -15.79 22.13 7.75
N THR A 175 -14.47 22.25 7.91
CA THR A 175 -13.78 23.53 7.74
C THR A 175 -13.73 23.99 6.29
N ARG A 176 -13.59 23.07 5.33
CA ARG A 176 -13.60 23.44 3.92
C ARG A 176 -14.93 24.06 3.50
N ARG A 177 -16.07 23.52 3.96
CA ARG A 177 -17.40 24.06 3.64
C ARG A 177 -17.58 25.47 4.21
N SER A 178 -17.00 25.77 5.38
CA SER A 178 -17.07 27.11 5.97
C SER A 178 -16.14 28.11 5.26
N GLN A 179 -14.97 27.66 4.79
CA GLN A 179 -14.04 28.51 4.04
C GLN A 179 -14.47 28.77 2.59
N GLN A 180 -15.22 27.84 1.98
CA GLN A 180 -15.69 27.98 0.60
C GLN A 180 -17.10 27.36 0.42
N PRO A 181 -18.17 28.14 0.65
CA PRO A 181 -19.56 27.65 0.62
C PRO A 181 -20.04 27.11 -0.73
N SER A 182 -19.36 27.48 -1.83
CA SER A 182 -19.68 27.06 -3.19
C SER A 182 -19.26 25.62 -3.54
N PHE A 183 -18.63 24.89 -2.61
CA PHE A 183 -18.22 23.49 -2.75
C PHE A 183 -19.02 22.52 -1.87
N ALA A 184 -20.16 22.98 -1.34
CA ALA A 184 -21.14 22.13 -0.66
C ALA A 184 -21.83 21.17 -1.64
#